data_AF-A0A931BF26-F1
#
_entry.id   AF-A0A931BF26-F1
#
_cell.length_a   1.000
_cell.length_b   1.000
_cell.length_c   1.000
_cell.angle_alpha   90.00
_cell.angle_beta   90.00
_cell.angle_gamma   90.00
#
_symmetry.space_group_name_H-M   'P 1'
#
loop_
_entity.id
_entity.type
_entity.pdbx_description
1 polymer ?
#
loop_
_entity_poly.entity_id
_entity_poly.type
_entity_poly.pdbx_seq_one_letter_code
_entity_poly.pdbx_strand_id
1 'polypeptide(L)'
;MKQNQKAKILYRTPLRCLLWLLPALFLLASCGGSRNAGTGSTKAPRGTYIQTGLGSYYADKFNGRPTASGSTYRPGQMTAAHNTLPFGTVIRVTNTRNGRSVDVTVTDRGPHTKGYIVDVSRRAAEQLDIVSAGVVPVRVTVIKAAP
;
A
#
# COMPACT_ATOMS: atom_id res chain seq x y z
N MET A 1 60.11 -11.89 -12.55
CA MET A 1 60.45 -11.77 -14.00
C MET A 1 59.13 -11.59 -14.74
N LYS A 2 58.77 -10.33 -15.11
CA LYS A 2 58.65 -9.82 -16.51
C LYS A 2 57.74 -10.71 -17.37
N GLN A 3 56.58 -10.31 -17.92
CA GLN A 3 56.12 -9.12 -18.67
C GLN A 3 54.57 -9.13 -18.56
N ASN A 4 53.76 -8.09 -18.33
CA ASN A 4 53.58 -6.78 -18.99
C ASN A 4 53.35 -6.83 -20.51
N GLN A 5 52.09 -6.81 -20.95
CA GLN A 5 51.69 -6.00 -22.12
C GLN A 5 50.30 -5.40 -21.93
N LYS A 6 50.29 -4.06 -21.93
CA LYS A 6 49.13 -3.20 -22.16
C LYS A 6 48.98 -3.01 -23.67
N ALA A 7 47.75 -2.94 -24.16
CA ALA A 7 47.43 -2.12 -25.33
C ALA A 7 46.01 -1.55 -25.17
N LYS A 8 45.96 -0.28 -24.76
CA LYS A 8 44.89 0.66 -25.12
C LYS A 8 45.06 1.01 -26.61
N ILE A 9 44.11 1.79 -27.15
CA ILE A 9 44.18 2.60 -28.39
C ILE A 9 43.72 1.83 -29.65
N LEU A 10 42.82 2.29 -30.53
CA LEU A 10 42.08 3.53 -30.68
C LEU A 10 40.90 3.29 -31.64
N TYR A 11 39.81 4.00 -31.39
CA TYR A 11 38.65 4.31 -32.23
C TYR A 11 38.99 4.61 -33.71
N ARG A 12 38.32 3.94 -34.64
CA ARG A 12 38.24 4.33 -36.05
C ARG A 12 37.05 3.65 -36.75
N THR A 13 36.02 4.42 -37.07
CA THR A 13 35.30 4.34 -38.35
C THR A 13 34.38 5.56 -38.51
N PRO A 14 34.12 6.01 -39.76
CA PRO A 14 34.10 7.42 -40.07
C PRO A 14 32.70 8.03 -40.22
N LEU A 15 32.65 9.27 -39.74
CA LEU A 15 31.83 10.38 -40.16
C LEU A 15 31.48 10.35 -41.68
N ARG A 16 30.18 10.21 -42.00
CA ARG A 16 29.47 10.53 -43.26
C ARG A 16 28.07 9.93 -43.09
N CYS A 17 26.94 10.58 -43.32
CA CYS A 17 26.63 11.70 -44.19
C CYS A 17 25.36 12.38 -43.64
N LEU A 18 25.38 13.71 -43.65
CA LEU A 18 24.33 14.53 -44.26
C LEU A 18 22.90 14.43 -43.69
N LEU A 19 22.72 15.21 -42.62
CA LEU A 19 21.66 16.22 -42.47
C LEU A 19 20.77 16.40 -43.73
N TRP A 20 19.50 16.00 -43.65
CA TRP A 20 18.42 16.55 -44.48
C TRP A 20 17.43 17.25 -43.55
N LEU A 21 17.60 18.56 -43.41
CA LEU A 21 16.55 19.48 -43.00
C LEU A 21 15.89 20.01 -44.27
N LEU A 22 14.56 19.97 -44.35
CA LEU A 22 13.70 21.15 -44.60
C LEU A 22 12.20 20.73 -44.63
N PRO A 23 11.28 21.68 -44.33
CA PRO A 23 9.97 21.45 -43.74
C PRO A 23 8.82 21.61 -44.75
N ALA A 24 7.62 21.10 -44.41
CA ALA A 24 6.38 21.61 -44.99
C ALA A 24 5.20 21.38 -44.04
N LEU A 25 4.70 22.51 -43.58
CA LEU A 25 3.42 22.76 -42.92
C LEU A 25 2.26 22.10 -43.68
N PHE A 26 1.50 21.23 -43.02
CA PHE A 26 0.11 20.96 -43.40
C PHE A 26 -0.78 21.07 -42.15
N LEU A 27 -1.37 22.26 -42.01
CA LEU A 27 -2.50 22.54 -41.16
C LEU A 27 -3.74 21.89 -41.79
N LEU A 28 -4.32 20.89 -41.11
CA LEU A 28 -5.74 20.60 -41.24
C LEU A 28 -6.33 20.46 -39.84
N ALA A 29 -7.14 21.46 -39.50
CA ALA A 29 -8.07 21.42 -38.40
C ALA A 29 -9.11 20.32 -38.65
N SER A 30 -9.26 19.40 -37.71
CA SER A 30 -10.45 18.57 -37.60
C SER A 30 -10.88 18.55 -36.14
N CYS A 31 -11.87 19.38 -35.83
CA CYS A 31 -12.69 19.25 -34.65
C CYS A 31 -13.58 18.01 -34.83
N GLY A 32 -13.10 16.85 -34.38
CA GLY A 32 -13.88 15.62 -34.28
C GLY A 32 -14.06 15.25 -32.82
N GLY A 33 -15.24 15.54 -32.26
CA GLY A 33 -15.56 15.26 -30.87
C GLY A 33 -15.54 13.76 -30.56
N SER A 34 -14.89 13.40 -29.45
CA SER A 34 -15.22 12.19 -28.72
C SER A 34 -15.46 12.57 -27.26
N ARG A 35 -16.75 12.63 -26.91
CA ARG A 35 -17.25 12.86 -25.57
C ARG A 35 -16.99 11.58 -24.76
N ASN A 36 -15.78 11.39 -24.25
CA ASN A 36 -15.60 10.44 -23.16
C ASN A 36 -16.12 11.11 -21.88
N ALA A 37 -17.44 11.02 -21.70
CA ALA A 37 -18.09 11.17 -20.40
C ALA A 37 -17.72 9.94 -19.54
N GLY A 38 -16.43 9.81 -19.23
CA GLY A 38 -15.99 9.04 -18.09
C GLY A 38 -16.11 9.99 -16.90
N THR A 39 -17.18 9.86 -16.13
CA THR A 39 -17.26 10.35 -14.76
C THR A 39 -16.24 9.60 -13.91
N GLY A 40 -14.96 9.82 -14.17
CA GLY A 40 -13.90 9.55 -13.24
C GLY A 40 -14.09 10.57 -12.13
N SER A 41 -14.88 10.20 -11.13
CA SER A 41 -14.81 10.81 -9.81
C SER A 41 -13.35 10.71 -9.38
N THR A 42 -12.56 11.75 -9.67
CA THR A 42 -11.29 12.01 -9.01
C THR A 42 -11.66 12.47 -7.61
N LYS A 43 -12.14 11.50 -6.84
CA LYS A 43 -12.24 11.53 -5.41
C LYS A 43 -10.89 12.02 -4.91
N ALA A 44 -10.86 13.29 -4.53
CA ALA A 44 -9.69 13.95 -3.97
C ALA A 44 -9.02 12.99 -2.97
N PRO A 45 -7.67 12.95 -2.91
CA PRO A 45 -6.96 12.06 -2.01
C PRO A 45 -7.48 12.33 -0.58
N ARG A 46 -8.32 11.42 -0.08
CA ARG A 46 -8.73 11.40 1.32
C ARG A 46 -7.43 11.35 2.09
N GLY A 47 -7.09 12.42 2.83
CA GLY A 47 -5.80 12.61 3.49
C GLY A 47 -5.24 11.27 3.95
N THR A 48 -4.25 10.77 3.20
CA THR A 48 -3.94 9.34 3.22
C THR A 48 -3.11 9.06 4.46
N TYR A 49 -3.78 8.84 5.60
CA TYR A 49 -3.09 8.33 6.78
C TYR A 49 -2.46 6.99 6.41
N ILE A 50 -1.13 6.94 6.48
CA ILE A 50 -0.33 5.73 6.29
C ILE A 50 0.57 5.59 7.50
N GLN A 51 0.57 4.40 8.10
CA GLN A 51 1.49 4.05 9.17
C GLN A 51 2.12 2.69 8.88
N THR A 52 3.40 2.54 9.20
CA THR A 52 4.11 1.26 9.15
C THR A 52 4.57 0.85 10.54
N GLY A 53 4.63 -0.45 10.79
CA GLY A 53 4.98 -1.00 12.09
C GLY A 53 4.75 -2.51 12.13
N LEU A 54 4.65 -3.06 13.33
CA LEU A 54 4.31 -4.46 13.54
C LEU A 54 2.79 -4.62 13.69
N GLY A 55 2.26 -5.65 13.05
CA GLY A 55 0.89 -6.09 13.19
C GLY A 55 0.84 -7.48 13.81
N SER A 56 -0.11 -7.69 14.71
CA SER A 56 -0.42 -8.99 15.29
C SER A 56 -1.92 -9.29 15.22
N TYR A 57 -2.38 -10.30 15.93
CA TYR A 57 -3.80 -10.62 16.03
C TYR A 57 -4.19 -11.03 17.45
N TYR A 58 -5.46 -10.86 17.78
CA TYR A 58 -6.00 -11.20 19.11
C TYR A 58 -5.84 -12.69 19.45
N ALA A 59 -5.45 -12.97 20.69
CA ALA A 59 -5.53 -14.31 21.27
C ALA A 59 -6.98 -14.76 21.51
N ASP A 60 -7.23 -16.08 21.46
CA ASP A 60 -8.57 -16.65 21.56
C ASP A 60 -9.31 -16.29 22.87
N LYS A 61 -8.56 -16.04 23.95
CA LYS A 61 -9.10 -15.63 25.26
C LYS A 61 -9.93 -14.33 25.23
N PHE A 62 -9.77 -13.52 24.18
CA PHE A 62 -10.53 -12.27 24.03
C PHE A 62 -11.93 -12.49 23.46
N ASN A 63 -12.24 -13.66 22.87
CA ASN A 63 -13.56 -13.94 22.32
C ASN A 63 -14.67 -13.69 23.35
N GLY A 64 -15.65 -12.85 22.99
CA GLY A 64 -16.77 -12.51 23.86
C GLY A 64 -16.50 -11.39 24.86
N ARG A 65 -15.30 -10.81 24.90
CA ARG A 65 -15.02 -9.65 25.74
C ARG A 65 -15.45 -8.35 25.05
N PRO A 66 -15.86 -7.32 25.81
CA PRO A 66 -16.08 -5.99 25.25
C PRO A 66 -14.75 -5.37 24.79
N THR A 67 -14.81 -4.65 23.68
CA THR A 67 -13.73 -3.77 23.19
C THR A 67 -13.90 -2.35 23.74
N ALA A 68 -12.92 -1.49 23.53
CA ALA A 68 -12.98 -0.09 23.92
C ALA A 68 -14.08 0.72 23.19
N SER A 69 -14.58 0.27 22.04
CA SER A 69 -15.77 0.88 21.41
C SER A 69 -17.10 0.40 22.03
N GLY A 70 -17.06 -0.51 23.00
CA GLY A 70 -18.23 -1.13 23.62
C GLY A 70 -18.83 -2.31 22.85
N SER A 71 -18.32 -2.65 21.66
CA SER A 71 -18.78 -3.83 20.92
C SER A 71 -18.12 -5.10 21.46
N THR A 72 -18.75 -6.26 21.28
CA THR A 72 -18.14 -7.53 21.70
C THR A 72 -17.18 -8.04 20.63
N TYR A 73 -15.94 -8.36 21.03
CA TYR A 73 -14.99 -8.98 20.12
C TYR A 73 -15.44 -10.38 19.71
N ARG A 74 -15.43 -10.62 18.39
CA ARG A 74 -15.69 -11.92 17.77
C ARG A 74 -14.55 -12.25 16.80
N PRO A 75 -13.87 -13.41 16.94
CA PRO A 75 -12.75 -13.79 16.07
C PRO A 75 -13.11 -13.82 14.57
N GLY A 76 -14.37 -14.11 14.25
CA GLY A 76 -14.89 -14.20 12.89
C GLY A 76 -15.27 -12.85 12.23
N GLN A 77 -15.12 -11.71 12.91
CA GLN A 77 -15.44 -10.40 12.35
C GLN A 77 -14.20 -9.73 11.74
N MET A 78 -14.40 -8.70 10.90
CA MET A 78 -13.31 -7.93 10.28
C MET A 78 -13.01 -6.67 11.10
N THR A 79 -12.42 -6.85 12.27
CA THR A 79 -12.16 -5.78 13.24
C THR A 79 -10.69 -5.72 13.66
N ALA A 80 -10.29 -4.59 14.23
CA ALA A 80 -8.94 -4.37 14.76
C ALA A 80 -8.89 -3.39 15.94
N ALA A 81 -7.84 -3.52 16.74
CA ALA A 81 -7.37 -2.52 17.70
C ALA A 81 -6.41 -1.54 17.02
N HIS A 82 -6.54 -0.25 17.33
CA HIS A 82 -5.57 0.78 16.97
C HIS A 82 -5.48 1.87 18.04
N ASN A 83 -4.27 2.41 18.27
CA ASN A 83 -4.00 3.33 19.37
C ASN A 83 -4.77 4.66 19.27
N THR A 84 -4.75 5.31 18.10
CA THR A 84 -5.25 6.69 17.95
C THR A 84 -6.41 6.88 16.98
N LEU A 85 -6.56 6.01 15.97
CA LEU A 85 -7.61 6.16 14.97
C LEU A 85 -9.02 6.14 15.62
N PRO A 86 -9.95 7.01 15.21
CA PRO A 86 -11.31 7.00 15.72
C PRO A 86 -12.00 5.64 15.50
N PHE A 87 -12.84 5.22 16.44
CA PHE A 87 -13.63 3.99 16.26
C PHE A 87 -14.56 4.12 15.06
N GLY A 88 -14.76 3.02 14.33
CA GLY A 88 -15.51 3.01 13.07
C GLY A 88 -14.69 3.39 11.83
N THR A 89 -13.45 3.88 12.00
CA THR A 89 -12.51 4.05 10.88
C THR A 89 -12.26 2.70 10.21
N VAL A 90 -12.31 2.66 8.88
CA VAL A 90 -11.96 1.46 8.11
C VAL A 90 -10.52 1.61 7.60
N ILE A 91 -9.68 0.65 7.95
CA ILE A 91 -8.27 0.61 7.61
C ILE A 91 -7.93 -0.61 6.76
N ARG A 92 -7.02 -0.42 5.80
CA ARG A 92 -6.41 -1.48 5.03
C ARG A 92 -5.13 -1.85 5.73
N VAL A 93 -5.05 -3.08 6.20
CA VAL A 93 -3.82 -3.65 6.75
C VAL A 93 -3.19 -4.46 5.63
N THR A 94 -1.92 -4.19 5.34
CA THR A 94 -1.15 -4.93 4.33
C THR A 94 0.03 -5.60 5.01
N ASN A 95 0.13 -6.91 4.91
CA ASN A 95 1.32 -7.65 5.31
C ASN A 95 2.43 -7.38 4.27
N THR A 96 3.49 -6.68 4.68
CA THR A 96 4.52 -6.25 3.71
C THR A 96 5.47 -7.38 3.30
N ARG A 97 5.39 -8.56 3.93
CA ARG A 97 6.20 -9.73 3.52
C ARG A 97 5.63 -10.45 2.31
N ASN A 98 4.30 -10.57 2.22
CA ASN A 98 3.62 -11.34 1.16
C ASN A 98 2.70 -10.47 0.29
N GLY A 99 2.52 -9.19 0.61
CA GLY A 99 1.67 -8.26 -0.15
C GLY A 99 0.17 -8.44 0.05
N ARG A 100 -0.28 -9.41 0.88
CA ARG A 100 -1.69 -9.64 1.16
C ARG A 100 -2.24 -8.49 1.99
N SER A 101 -3.48 -8.09 1.71
CA SER A 101 -4.14 -7.01 2.42
C SER A 101 -5.58 -7.35 2.77
N VAL A 102 -6.07 -6.68 3.81
CA VAL A 102 -7.42 -6.86 4.33
C VAL A 102 -7.96 -5.54 4.86
N ASP A 103 -9.25 -5.30 4.67
CA ASP A 103 -9.94 -4.15 5.25
C ASP A 103 -10.63 -4.55 6.55
N VAL A 104 -10.40 -3.78 7.60
CA VAL A 104 -10.94 -4.00 8.94
C VAL A 104 -11.43 -2.70 9.56
N THR A 105 -12.42 -2.80 10.44
CA THR A 105 -12.94 -1.66 11.20
C THR A 105 -12.22 -1.54 12.55
N VAL A 106 -11.78 -0.32 12.90
CA VAL A 106 -11.20 -0.02 14.21
C VAL A 106 -12.32 -0.03 15.25
N THR A 107 -12.25 -0.97 16.19
CA THR A 107 -13.26 -1.13 17.26
C THR A 107 -12.65 -1.15 18.65
N ASP A 108 -11.33 -1.05 18.76
CA ASP A 108 -10.65 -1.24 20.04
C ASP A 108 -9.36 -0.41 20.14
N ARG A 109 -8.79 -0.36 21.35
CA ARG A 109 -7.55 0.36 21.67
C ARG A 109 -6.40 -0.60 21.90
N GLY A 110 -5.19 -0.08 21.76
CA GLY A 110 -3.96 -0.86 21.65
C GLY A 110 -3.50 -0.98 20.20
N PRO A 111 -2.37 -1.65 19.93
CA PRO A 111 -1.56 -2.37 20.90
C PRO A 111 -0.63 -1.42 21.68
N HIS A 112 -0.42 -1.66 22.98
CA HIS A 112 0.40 -0.78 23.82
C HIS A 112 1.90 -1.11 23.80
N THR A 113 2.28 -2.21 23.15
CA THR A 113 3.68 -2.59 22.97
C THR A 113 4.35 -1.69 21.94
N LYS A 114 5.52 -1.13 22.26
CA LYS A 114 6.27 -0.27 21.35
C LYS A 114 6.52 -0.98 20.01
N GLY A 115 6.23 -0.28 18.91
CA GLY A 115 6.41 -0.78 17.54
C GLY A 115 5.21 -1.54 16.97
N TYR A 116 4.27 -1.99 17.81
CA TYR A 116 3.01 -2.59 17.36
C TYR A 116 2.01 -1.48 17.07
N ILE A 117 1.36 -1.56 15.91
CA ILE A 117 0.45 -0.52 15.43
C ILE A 117 -0.97 -1.01 15.23
N VAL A 118 -1.17 -2.33 15.12
CA VAL A 118 -2.50 -2.93 14.91
C VAL A 118 -2.54 -4.37 15.43
N ASP A 119 -3.63 -4.73 16.11
CA ASP A 119 -4.01 -6.12 16.37
C ASP A 119 -5.30 -6.40 15.61
N VAL A 120 -5.26 -7.32 14.63
CA VAL A 120 -6.43 -7.67 13.83
C VAL A 120 -7.19 -8.86 14.44
N SER A 121 -8.44 -9.08 14.02
CA SER A 121 -9.18 -10.28 14.36
C SER A 121 -8.52 -11.56 13.81
N ARG A 122 -8.89 -12.73 14.37
CA ARG A 122 -8.41 -14.03 13.89
C ARG A 122 -8.71 -14.24 12.40
N ARG A 123 -9.93 -13.93 11.96
CA ARG A 123 -10.32 -14.04 10.55
C ARG A 123 -9.50 -13.13 9.64
N ALA A 124 -9.22 -11.90 10.07
CA ALA A 124 -8.37 -10.99 9.30
C ALA A 124 -6.92 -11.50 9.24
N ALA A 125 -6.42 -12.10 10.33
CA ALA A 125 -5.10 -12.72 10.37
C ALA A 125 -4.95 -13.89 9.41
N GLU A 126 -5.99 -14.72 9.26
CA GLU A 126 -6.04 -15.81 8.27
C GLU A 126 -5.96 -15.25 6.83
N GLN A 127 -6.68 -14.17 6.54
CA GLN A 127 -6.64 -13.53 5.22
C GLN A 127 -5.29 -12.86 4.91
N LEU A 128 -4.63 -12.31 5.93
CA LEU A 128 -3.28 -11.74 5.84
C LEU A 128 -2.16 -12.79 5.81
N ASP A 129 -2.49 -14.05 6.10
CA ASP A 129 -1.55 -15.16 6.23
C ASP A 129 -0.46 -14.85 7.29
N ILE A 130 -0.91 -14.53 8.50
CA ILE A 130 -0.02 -14.20 9.65
C ILE A 130 -0.23 -15.13 10.84
N VAL A 131 -1.19 -16.04 10.79
CA VAL A 131 -1.56 -16.92 11.92
C VAL A 131 -0.36 -17.71 12.44
N SER A 132 0.42 -18.30 11.54
CA SER A 132 1.62 -19.07 11.87
C SER A 132 2.78 -18.18 12.34
N ALA A 133 2.95 -17.00 11.75
CA ALA A 133 4.01 -16.06 12.10
C ALA A 133 3.75 -15.33 13.43
N GLY A 134 2.48 -15.19 13.83
CA GLY A 134 2.06 -14.39 14.99
C GLY A 134 2.12 -12.89 14.74
N VAL A 135 3.31 -12.41 14.34
CA VAL A 135 3.62 -10.99 14.16
C VAL A 135 4.37 -10.78 12.85
N VAL A 136 3.97 -9.76 12.09
CA VAL A 136 4.61 -9.39 10.82
C VAL A 136 4.73 -7.87 10.68
N PRO A 137 5.67 -7.36 9.85
CA PRO A 137 5.62 -5.97 9.44
C PRO A 137 4.38 -5.71 8.58
N VAL A 138 3.69 -4.62 8.88
CA VAL A 138 2.47 -4.21 8.18
C VAL A 138 2.52 -2.74 7.78
N ARG A 139 1.71 -2.41 6.78
CA ARG A 139 1.32 -1.05 6.43
C ARG A 139 -0.18 -0.90 6.66
N VAL A 140 -0.56 0.09 7.45
CA VAL A 140 -1.94 0.51 7.69
C VAL A 140 -2.25 1.72 6.81
N THR A 141 -3.39 1.72 6.13
CA THR A 141 -3.88 2.85 5.33
C THR A 141 -5.34 3.12 5.65
N VAL A 142 -5.72 4.35 5.97
CA VAL A 142 -7.14 4.69 6.16
C VAL A 142 -7.84 4.75 4.81
N ILE A 143 -8.86 3.92 4.60
CA ILE A 143 -9.70 3.97 3.39
C ILE A 143 -11.02 4.70 3.63
N LYS A 144 -11.54 4.71 4.86
CA LYS A 144 -12.75 5.46 5.24
C LYS A 144 -12.60 6.00 6.65
N ALA A 145 -12.82 7.30 6.82
CA ALA A 145 -12.90 7.92 8.14
C ALA A 145 -14.08 7.34 8.95
N ALA A 146 -14.00 7.45 10.27
CA ALA A 146 -15.13 7.15 11.15
C ALA A 146 -16.39 7.95 10.74
N PRO A 147 -17.60 7.39 10.96
CA PRO A 147 -18.86 8.09 10.72
C PRO A 147 -19.04 9.33 11.61
#